data_AF-A0A0C2BN27-F1
#
_entry.id   AF-A0A0C2BN27-F1
#
_cell.length_a   1.000
_cell.length_b   1.000
_cell.length_c   1.000
_cell.angle_alpha   90.00
_cell.angle_beta   90.00
_cell.angle_gamma   90.00
#
_symmetry.space_group_name_H-M   'P 1'
#
loop_
_entity.id
_entity.type
_entity.pdbx_description
1 polymer ?
#
loop_
_entity_poly.entity_id
_entity_poly.type
_entity_poly.pdbx_seq_one_letter_code
_entity_poly.pdbx_strand_id
1 'polypeptide(L)'
;MRECDEPMVTEDEKAIDGTRVTFSPDLAKFGLSTLDDAICEMFKKRTFDVAGTLRGVTVYYNGRLVEVPSFREYVGLYSDNVSSNDVLYVNASRRWQWAVKKSTAGFQQISFVNNIATTG
;
A
#
# COMPACT_ATOMS: atom_id res chain seq x y z
N MET A 1 6.57 15.45 21.55
CA MET A 1 7.45 14.51 20.83
C MET A 1 8.84 15.15 20.78
N ARG A 2 9.57 15.11 21.90
CA ARG A 2 10.91 15.72 22.04
C ARG A 2 11.83 14.92 22.99
N GLU A 3 11.34 13.84 23.57
CA GLU A 3 12.16 12.95 24.40
C GLU A 3 12.55 11.76 23.52
N CYS A 4 13.86 11.54 23.42
CA CYS A 4 14.47 10.44 22.70
C CYS A 4 15.41 9.76 23.69
N ASP A 5 15.28 8.46 23.84
CA ASP A 5 16.22 7.66 24.62
C ASP A 5 17.56 7.54 23.89
N GLU A 6 18.61 7.19 24.64
CA GLU A 6 19.91 6.89 24.04
C GLU A 6 19.83 5.64 23.15
N PRO A 7 20.53 5.61 22.01
CA PRO A 7 20.50 4.47 21.11
C PRO A 7 21.17 3.25 21.74
N MET A 8 20.54 2.09 21.64
CA MET A 8 21.16 0.81 21.98
C MET A 8 21.89 0.26 20.75
N VAL A 9 23.21 0.09 20.85
CA VAL A 9 24.04 -0.49 19.79
C VAL A 9 24.61 -1.82 20.27
N THR A 10 24.26 -2.90 19.58
CA THR A 10 24.68 -4.27 19.91
C THR A 10 25.10 -5.01 18.64
N GLU A 11 26.07 -5.90 18.77
CA GLU A 11 26.40 -6.86 17.71
C GLU A 11 25.40 -8.02 17.72
N ASP A 12 24.85 -8.35 16.55
CA ASP A 12 23.94 -9.48 16.37
C ASP A 12 24.28 -10.18 15.04
N GLU A 13 24.93 -11.33 15.11
CA GLU A 13 25.33 -12.14 13.95
C GLU A 13 24.14 -12.71 13.17
N LYS A 14 22.95 -12.74 13.77
CA LYS A 14 21.70 -13.23 13.15
C LYS A 14 20.84 -12.08 12.63
N ALA A 15 21.28 -10.84 12.79
CA ALA A 15 20.56 -9.69 12.29
C ALA A 15 20.40 -9.76 10.77
N ILE A 16 19.20 -9.45 10.30
CA ILE A 16 18.93 -9.26 8.88
C ILE A 16 19.09 -7.76 8.60
N ASP A 17 19.90 -7.43 7.61
CA ASP A 17 20.09 -6.05 7.15
C ASP A 17 18.74 -5.40 6.80
N GLY A 18 18.40 -4.33 7.52
CA GLY A 18 17.17 -3.60 7.27
C GLY A 18 16.84 -2.59 8.35
N THR A 19 15.79 -1.81 8.10
CA THR A 19 15.25 -0.84 9.05
C THR A 19 13.87 -1.30 9.48
N ARG A 20 13.66 -1.45 10.79
CA ARG A 20 12.35 -1.72 11.38
C ARG A 20 11.88 -0.48 12.12
N VAL A 21 10.68 -0.02 11.79
CA VAL A 21 10.01 1.09 12.48
C VAL A 21 8.81 0.52 13.21
N THR A 22 8.77 0.70 14.53
CA THR A 22 7.63 0.35 15.38
C THR A 22 7.13 1.62 16.05
N PHE A 23 5.84 1.90 15.96
CA PHE A 23 5.23 3.04 16.63
C PHE A 23 3.84 2.67 17.16
N SER A 24 3.41 3.38 18.20
CA SER A 24 2.05 3.35 18.70
C SER A 24 1.44 4.73 18.49
N PRO A 25 0.39 4.88 17.65
CA PRO A 25 -0.23 6.18 17.42
C PRO A 25 -0.90 6.70 18.71
N ASP A 26 -0.85 8.02 18.89
CA ASP A 26 -1.59 8.70 19.96
C ASP A 26 -3.05 8.83 19.54
N LEU A 27 -3.83 7.77 19.78
CA LEU A 27 -5.23 7.65 19.34
C LEU A 27 -6.12 8.77 19.90
N ALA A 28 -5.85 9.23 21.11
CA ALA A 28 -6.62 10.30 21.75
C ALA A 28 -6.59 11.61 20.96
N LYS A 29 -5.46 11.93 20.31
CA LYS A 29 -5.36 13.11 19.42
C LYS A 29 -6.24 13.02 18.18
N PHE A 30 -6.60 11.81 17.78
CA PHE A 30 -7.51 11.55 16.66
C PHE A 30 -8.96 11.33 17.14
N GLY A 31 -9.25 11.48 18.45
CA GLY A 31 -10.56 11.19 19.01
C GLY A 31 -10.92 9.70 19.01
N LEU A 32 -9.92 8.83 18.93
CA LEU A 32 -10.09 7.38 18.86
C LEU A 32 -9.69 6.73 20.19
N SER A 33 -10.39 5.65 20.56
CA SER A 33 -10.00 4.78 21.66
C SER A 33 -9.21 3.56 21.18
N THR A 34 -9.48 3.10 19.96
CA THR A 34 -8.88 1.93 19.32
C THR A 34 -8.77 2.18 17.82
N LEU A 35 -7.94 1.40 17.13
CA LEU A 35 -7.98 1.30 15.68
C LEU A 35 -9.13 0.36 15.33
N ASP A 36 -10.20 0.90 14.75
CA ASP A 36 -11.34 0.11 14.31
C ASP A 36 -11.03 -0.68 13.03
N ASP A 37 -11.96 -1.57 12.67
CA ASP A 37 -11.82 -2.43 11.49
C ASP A 37 -11.71 -1.62 10.19
N ALA A 38 -12.38 -0.47 10.10
CA ALA A 38 -12.34 0.38 8.92
C ALA A 38 -10.94 0.99 8.71
N ILE A 39 -10.33 1.52 9.76
CA ILE A 39 -8.96 2.03 9.73
C ILE A 39 -7.98 0.89 9.41
N CYS A 40 -8.17 -0.29 10.00
CA CYS A 40 -7.33 -1.45 9.72
C CYS A 40 -7.41 -1.90 8.25
N GLU A 41 -8.61 -1.91 7.65
CA GLU A 41 -8.78 -2.21 6.23
C GLU A 41 -8.17 -1.10 5.33
N MET A 42 -8.17 0.16 5.76
CA MET A 42 -7.44 1.22 5.05
C MET A 42 -5.92 1.00 5.08
N PHE A 43 -5.34 0.61 6.22
CA PHE A 43 -3.92 0.26 6.31
C PHE A 43 -3.57 -0.95 5.45
N LYS A 44 -4.42 -1.98 5.49
CA LYS A 44 -4.28 -3.16 4.64
C LYS A 44 -4.36 -2.79 3.18
N LYS A 45 -5.38 -2.03 2.73
CA LYS A 45 -5.46 -1.50 1.36
C LYS A 45 -4.17 -0.80 0.97
N ARG A 46 -3.60 0.02 1.86
CA ARG A 46 -2.34 0.72 1.57
C ARG A 46 -1.18 -0.26 1.32
N THR A 47 -1.14 -1.43 1.96
CA THR A 47 -0.13 -2.45 1.64
C THR A 47 -0.28 -3.03 0.22
N PHE A 48 -1.52 -3.18 -0.27
CA PHE A 48 -1.81 -3.57 -1.65
C PHE A 48 -1.42 -2.47 -2.64
N ASP A 49 -1.69 -1.20 -2.32
CA ASP A 49 -1.23 -0.06 -3.12
C ASP A 49 0.30 -0.05 -3.25
N VAL A 50 1.04 -0.32 -2.16
CA VAL A 50 2.51 -0.39 -2.18
C VAL A 50 3.00 -1.57 -3.02
N ALA A 51 2.43 -2.77 -2.83
CA ALA A 51 2.80 -3.97 -3.57
C ALA A 51 2.58 -3.81 -5.08
N GLY A 52 1.43 -3.25 -5.46
CA GLY A 52 1.06 -3.06 -6.86
C GLY A 52 1.80 -1.95 -7.59
N THR A 53 2.30 -0.93 -6.88
CA THR A 53 2.89 0.27 -7.52
C THR A 53 4.41 0.33 -7.47
N LEU A 54 5.05 -0.37 -6.53
CA LEU A 54 6.51 -0.51 -6.49
C LEU A 54 6.97 -1.76 -7.25
N ARG A 55 8.02 -1.61 -8.05
CA ARG A 55 8.62 -2.72 -8.80
C ARG A 55 9.72 -3.39 -7.99
N GLY A 56 9.73 -4.72 -7.96
CA GLY A 56 10.80 -5.51 -7.34
C GLY A 56 10.77 -5.55 -5.81
N VAL A 57 9.66 -5.18 -5.19
CA VAL A 57 9.47 -5.23 -3.74
C VAL A 57 8.44 -6.30 -3.41
N THR A 58 8.76 -7.18 -2.46
CA THR A 58 7.81 -8.16 -1.92
C THR A 58 7.22 -7.60 -0.63
N VAL A 59 5.90 -7.50 -0.56
CA VAL A 59 5.20 -6.90 0.57
C VAL A 59 4.48 -7.98 1.38
N TYR A 60 4.62 -7.92 2.70
CA TYR A 60 3.92 -8.77 3.64
C TYR A 60 3.04 -7.93 4.55
N TYR A 61 1.83 -8.40 4.82
CA TYR A 61 0.92 -7.82 5.81
C TYR A 61 0.58 -8.88 6.85
N ASN A 62 0.90 -8.61 8.12
CA ASN A 62 0.73 -9.56 9.24
C ASN A 62 1.32 -10.96 8.94
N GLY A 63 2.51 -10.99 8.34
CA GLY A 63 3.21 -12.23 7.99
C GLY A 63 2.69 -12.96 6.75
N ARG A 64 1.63 -12.47 6.10
CA ARG A 64 1.09 -13.05 4.86
C ARG A 64 1.55 -12.25 3.65
N LEU A 65 1.92 -12.94 2.58
CA LEU A 65 2.29 -12.32 1.31
C LEU A 65 1.10 -11.58 0.70
N VAL A 66 1.33 -10.35 0.24
CA VAL A 66 0.35 -9.60 -0.56
C VAL A 66 0.55 -9.98 -2.03
N GLU A 67 -0.33 -10.82 -2.57
CA GLU A 67 -0.22 -11.43 -3.91
C GLU A 67 -0.58 -10.47 -5.05
N VAL A 68 0.15 -9.36 -5.17
CA VAL A 68 -0.05 -8.34 -6.21
C VAL A 68 1.30 -7.95 -6.81
N PRO A 69 1.88 -8.78 -7.70
CA PRO A 69 3.27 -8.65 -8.12
C PRO A 69 3.52 -7.50 -9.11
N SER A 70 2.47 -6.92 -9.72
CA SER A 70 2.62 -5.76 -10.60
C SER A 70 1.38 -4.87 -10.60
N PHE A 71 1.53 -3.71 -11.25
CA PHE A 71 0.45 -2.74 -11.40
C PHE A 71 -0.73 -3.29 -12.22
N ARG A 72 -0.49 -4.28 -13.10
CA ARG A 72 -1.57 -4.93 -13.85
C ARG A 72 -2.46 -5.77 -12.94
N GLU A 73 -1.89 -6.59 -12.07
CA GLU A 73 -2.66 -7.39 -11.11
C GLU A 73 -3.35 -6.48 -10.09
N TYR A 74 -2.69 -5.40 -9.66
CA TYR A 74 -3.29 -4.40 -8.78
C TYR A 74 -4.56 -3.78 -9.38
N VAL A 75 -4.48 -3.32 -10.62
CA VAL A 75 -5.62 -2.80 -11.37
C VAL A 75 -6.70 -3.89 -11.54
N GLY A 76 -6.30 -5.15 -11.71
CA GLY A 76 -7.20 -6.30 -11.79
C GLY A 76 -8.06 -6.50 -10.54
N LEU A 77 -7.63 -6.04 -9.36
CA LEU A 77 -8.43 -6.07 -8.13
C LEU A 77 -9.70 -5.19 -8.22
N TYR A 78 -9.74 -4.27 -9.18
CA TYR A 78 -10.89 -3.40 -9.43
C TYR A 78 -11.81 -3.95 -10.54
N SER A 79 -11.50 -5.11 -11.12
CA SER A 79 -12.35 -5.79 -12.09
C SER A 79 -13.51 -6.50 -11.39
N ASP A 80 -14.69 -6.48 -12.00
CA ASP A 80 -15.87 -7.18 -11.43
C ASP A 80 -15.81 -8.70 -11.68
N ASN A 81 -15.02 -9.16 -12.66
CA ASN A 81 -14.78 -10.58 -12.93
C ASN A 81 -13.36 -10.80 -13.48
N VAL A 82 -12.65 -11.78 -12.93
CA VAL A 82 -11.28 -12.15 -13.36
C VAL A 82 -11.19 -12.48 -14.86
N SER A 83 -12.31 -12.87 -15.49
CA SER A 83 -12.43 -13.20 -16.91
C SER A 83 -12.97 -12.05 -17.80
N SER A 84 -13.35 -10.90 -17.24
CA SER A 84 -13.88 -9.78 -18.02
C SER A 84 -12.77 -8.81 -18.44
N ASN A 85 -12.76 -8.42 -19.71
CA ASN A 85 -11.97 -7.29 -20.22
C ASN A 85 -12.62 -5.93 -19.84
N ASP A 86 -13.14 -5.80 -18.63
CA ASP A 86 -13.82 -4.58 -18.16
C ASP A 86 -12.84 -3.45 -17.79
N VAL A 87 -11.57 -3.79 -17.60
CA VAL A 87 -10.47 -2.85 -17.39
C VAL A 87 -9.50 -2.85 -18.56
N LEU A 88 -9.34 -1.70 -19.21
CA LEU A 88 -8.26 -1.45 -20.18
C LEU A 88 -7.01 -1.07 -19.41
N TYR A 89 -5.95 -1.88 -19.47
CA TYR A 89 -4.65 -1.59 -18.90
C TYR A 89 -3.62 -1.29 -20.00
N VAL A 90 -2.80 -0.26 -19.79
CA VAL A 90 -1.71 0.13 -20.70
C VAL A 90 -0.43 0.41 -19.93
N ASN A 91 0.65 -0.26 -20.35
CA ASN A 91 2.01 0.05 -19.95
C ASN A 91 2.67 0.91 -21.03
N ALA A 92 2.53 2.24 -20.90
CA ALA A 92 2.99 3.16 -21.93
C ALA A 92 4.52 3.35 -21.92
N SER A 93 5.17 3.24 -20.75
CA SER A 93 6.62 3.34 -20.64
C SER A 93 7.13 2.82 -19.29
N ARG A 94 8.46 2.88 -19.09
CA ARG A 94 9.07 2.58 -17.79
C ARG A 94 8.50 3.41 -16.63
N ARG A 95 8.04 4.64 -16.88
CA ARG A 95 7.55 5.57 -15.84
C ARG A 95 6.04 5.77 -15.85
N TRP A 96 5.34 5.32 -16.90
CA TRP A 96 3.91 5.58 -17.07
C TRP A 96 3.16 4.30 -17.35
N GLN A 97 2.22 4.01 -16.47
CA GLN A 97 1.22 2.96 -16.62
C GLN A 97 -0.11 3.58 -16.24
N TRP A 98 -1.17 3.19 -16.92
CA TRP A 98 -2.52 3.67 -16.64
C TRP A 98 -3.54 2.60 -16.94
N ALA A 99 -4.72 2.72 -16.33
CA ALA A 99 -5.85 1.86 -16.61
C ALA A 99 -7.15 2.63 -16.56
N VAL A 100 -8.15 2.15 -17.31
CA VAL A 100 -9.48 2.74 -17.39
C VAL A 100 -10.54 1.65 -17.28
N LYS A 101 -11.54 1.88 -16.43
CA LYS A 101 -12.75 1.08 -16.28
C LYS A 101 -13.97 1.99 -16.39
N LYS A 102 -15.08 1.48 -16.94
CA LYS A 102 -16.35 2.21 -16.91
C LYS A 102 -16.86 2.33 -15.47
N SER A 103 -17.06 3.56 -15.01
CA SER A 103 -17.63 3.82 -13.67
C SER A 103 -19.17 3.81 -13.71
N THR A 104 -19.78 3.34 -12.62
CA THR A 104 -21.24 3.39 -12.38
C THR A 104 -21.65 4.62 -11.55
N ALA A 105 -20.70 5.33 -10.94
CA ALA A 105 -20.95 6.39 -9.96
C ALA A 105 -20.26 7.73 -10.33
N GLY A 106 -20.12 8.02 -11.62
CA GLY A 106 -19.45 9.23 -12.12
C GLY A 106 -17.94 9.11 -12.19
N PHE A 107 -17.22 10.23 -12.33
CA PHE A 107 -15.77 10.22 -12.45
C PHE A 107 -15.10 9.78 -11.14
N GLN A 108 -14.16 8.83 -11.25
CA GLN A 108 -13.34 8.33 -10.15
C GLN A 108 -11.89 8.22 -10.61
N GLN A 109 -10.95 8.47 -9.71
CA GLN A 109 -9.53 8.40 -10.01
C GLN A 109 -8.76 7.77 -8.85
N ILE A 110 -7.80 6.93 -9.19
CA ILE A 110 -6.79 6.38 -8.27
C ILE A 110 -5.45 6.58 -8.97
N SER A 111 -4.58 7.37 -8.37
CA SER A 111 -3.31 7.75 -8.98
C SER A 111 -2.18 7.70 -7.96
N PHE A 112 -0.97 7.44 -8.48
CA PHE A 112 0.24 7.32 -7.69
C PHE A 112 1.40 8.04 -8.36
N VAL A 113 2.15 8.81 -7.57
CA VAL A 113 3.41 9.42 -8.00
C VAL A 113 4.50 8.97 -7.03
N ASN A 114 5.48 8.20 -7.52
CA ASN A 114 6.54 7.63 -6.68
C ASN A 114 6.00 6.90 -5.44
N ASN A 115 4.96 6.06 -5.63
CA ASN A 115 4.22 5.33 -4.59
C ASN A 115 3.41 6.23 -3.62
N ILE A 116 3.38 7.55 -3.78
CA ILE A 116 2.47 8.41 -3.01
C ILE A 116 1.10 8.38 -3.66
N ALA A 117 0.07 7.99 -2.91
CA ALA A 117 -1.32 8.04 -3.36
C ALA A 117 -1.76 9.51 -3.47
N THR A 118 -2.13 9.95 -4.67
CA THR A 118 -2.55 11.33 -4.96
C THR A 118 -4.07 11.46 -4.90
N THR A 119 -4.63 11.13 -3.74
CA THR A 119 -6.04 11.33 -3.41
C THR A 119 -6.23 12.75 -2.88
N GLY A 120 -7.03 13.55 -3.58
CA GLY A 120 -7.42 14.91 -3.20
C GLY A 120 -8.91 15.12 -3.42
#